data_AF-A0A167A9N6-F1
#
_entry.id   AF-A0A167A9N6-F1
#
_cell.length_a   1.000
_cell.length_b   1.000
_cell.length_c   1.000
_cell.angle_alpha   90.00
_cell.angle_beta   90.00
_cell.angle_gamma   90.00
#
_symmetry.space_group_name_H-M   'P 1'
#
loop_
_entity.id
_entity.type
_entity.pdbx_description
1 polymer ?
#
loop_
_entity_poly.entity_id
_entity_poly.type
_entity_poly.pdbx_seq_one_letter_code
_entity_poly.pdbx_strand_id
1 'polypeptide(L)'
;MDVRLIILLLLLALATPAMAEVYRWTDEQGNTVFGDTPPDGVEATPMNVRSPTVTPGMPDAREILERPTPREEAQAREQARTAGYTGISIASPGDDDVVRTNLGEVNVSVQVDPELQSDQGHQVRIVLDGQTAAVGESTRFTLEEVTPGTHTLRAEILDSNDRTLKTSEESTFHLLRTTVRQQTRPGGN
;
A
#
# COMPACT_ATOMS: atom_id res chain seq x y z
N MET A 1 -5.51 18.71 -54.25
CA MET A 1 -5.36 18.00 -52.95
C MET A 1 -4.74 16.66 -53.29
N ASP A 2 -3.45 16.50 -53.04
CA ASP A 2 -2.64 15.41 -53.60
C ASP A 2 -3.16 14.04 -53.20
N VAL A 3 -3.26 13.10 -54.15
CA VAL A 3 -3.75 11.72 -53.92
C VAL A 3 -2.98 11.01 -52.81
N ARG A 4 -1.69 11.34 -52.63
CA ARG A 4 -0.87 10.87 -51.51
C ARG A 4 -1.40 11.33 -50.14
N LEU A 5 -1.92 12.55 -50.05
CA LEU A 5 -2.49 13.11 -48.81
C LEU A 5 -3.79 12.38 -48.44
N ILE A 6 -4.61 12.03 -49.43
CA ILE A 6 -5.86 11.29 -49.24
C ILE A 6 -5.58 9.86 -48.79
N ILE A 7 -4.60 9.20 -49.39
CA ILE A 7 -4.17 7.84 -49.00
C ILE A 7 -3.60 7.82 -47.58
N LEU A 8 -2.82 8.85 -47.21
CA LEU A 8 -2.26 8.97 -45.86
C LEU A 8 -3.37 9.18 -44.80
N LEU A 9 -4.36 10.02 -45.10
CA LEU A 9 -5.52 10.24 -44.23
C LEU A 9 -6.41 9.00 -44.09
N LEU A 10 -6.55 8.21 -45.17
CA LEU A 10 -7.28 6.94 -45.12
C LEU A 10 -6.55 5.89 -44.27
N LEU A 11 -5.22 5.82 -44.36
CA LEU A 11 -4.40 4.92 -43.53
C LEU A 11 -4.44 5.32 -42.05
N LEU A 12 -4.47 6.61 -41.75
CA LEU A 12 -4.55 7.11 -40.37
C LEU A 12 -5.92 6.84 -39.73
N ALA A 13 -6.99 6.79 -40.53
CA ALA A 13 -8.33 6.46 -40.06
C ALA A 13 -8.52 4.98 -39.68
N LEU A 14 -7.64 4.08 -40.14
CA LEU A 14 -7.71 2.64 -39.84
C LEU A 14 -6.88 2.23 -38.61
N ALA A 15 -6.17 3.18 -37.97
CA ALA A 15 -5.39 2.89 -36.77
C ALA A 15 -6.30 2.87 -35.52
N THR A 16 -6.86 1.71 -35.19
CA THR A 16 -7.56 1.51 -33.92
C THR A 16 -6.58 1.12 -32.81
N PRO A 17 -6.68 1.69 -31.60
CA PRO A 17 -5.89 1.24 -30.46
C PRO A 17 -6.46 -0.10 -29.95
N ALA A 18 -5.65 -1.16 -29.98
CA ALA A 18 -5.98 -2.42 -29.32
C ALA A 18 -5.84 -2.23 -27.79
N MET A 19 -6.96 -2.33 -27.07
CA MET A 19 -6.96 -2.37 -25.60
C MET A 19 -6.95 -3.85 -25.18
N ALA A 20 -5.88 -4.30 -24.54
CA ALA A 20 -5.80 -5.62 -23.93
C ALA A 20 -6.42 -5.56 -22.52
N GLU A 21 -7.42 -6.39 -22.26
CA GLU A 21 -8.09 -6.49 -20.96
C GLU A 21 -7.58 -7.72 -20.22
N VAL A 22 -6.99 -7.51 -19.04
CA VAL A 22 -6.45 -8.58 -18.18
C VAL A 22 -7.49 -8.94 -17.13
N TYR A 23 -7.90 -10.21 -17.09
CA TYR A 23 -8.90 -10.73 -16.18
C TYR A 23 -8.23 -11.43 -14.99
N ARG A 24 -8.74 -11.15 -13.78
CA ARG A 24 -8.34 -11.79 -12.51
C ARG A 24 -9.49 -12.65 -12.03
N TRP A 25 -9.24 -13.92 -11.72
CA TRP A 25 -10.19 -14.74 -10.96
C TRP A 25 -9.51 -15.43 -9.77
N THR A 26 -10.33 -15.85 -8.82
CA THR A 26 -9.90 -16.59 -7.64
C THR A 26 -10.35 -18.03 -7.82
N ASP A 27 -9.44 -18.99 -7.66
CA ASP A 27 -9.79 -20.41 -7.73
C ASP A 27 -10.36 -20.93 -6.41
N GLU A 28 -10.93 -22.13 -6.43
CA GLU A 28 -11.57 -22.79 -5.28
C GLU A 28 -10.58 -23.21 -4.17
N GLN A 29 -9.29 -22.94 -4.31
CA GLN A 29 -8.26 -23.18 -3.28
C GLN A 29 -7.72 -21.88 -2.67
N GLY A 30 -8.34 -20.74 -3.00
CA GLY A 30 -8.02 -19.43 -2.42
C GLY A 30 -6.81 -18.74 -3.06
N ASN A 31 -6.32 -19.24 -4.20
CA ASN A 31 -5.21 -18.62 -4.92
C ASN A 31 -5.72 -17.73 -6.06
N THR A 32 -5.11 -16.55 -6.20
CA THR A 32 -5.42 -15.62 -7.29
C THR A 32 -4.59 -15.98 -8.51
N VAL A 33 -5.26 -16.32 -9.62
CA VAL A 33 -4.62 -16.66 -10.90
C VAL A 33 -4.98 -15.61 -11.95
N PHE A 34 -4.01 -15.27 -12.81
CA PHE A 34 -4.15 -14.31 -13.90
C PHE A 34 -3.80 -15.02 -15.21
N GLY A 35 -4.66 -14.91 -16.23
CA GLY A 35 -4.47 -15.60 -17.50
C GLY A 35 -5.15 -14.90 -18.67
N ASP A 36 -4.59 -15.05 -19.86
CA ASP A 36 -4.94 -14.31 -21.09
C ASP A 36 -5.81 -15.13 -22.07
N THR A 37 -6.47 -16.20 -21.60
CA THR A 37 -7.46 -16.95 -22.40
C THR A 37 -8.48 -17.61 -21.46
N PRO A 38 -9.72 -17.11 -21.38
CA PRO A 38 -10.77 -17.76 -20.61
C PRO A 38 -11.24 -19.05 -21.33
N PRO A 39 -11.45 -20.17 -20.62
CA PRO A 39 -12.27 -21.26 -21.14
C PRO A 39 -13.72 -20.77 -21.31
N ASP A 40 -14.41 -21.29 -22.32
CA ASP A 40 -15.79 -20.88 -22.65
C ASP A 40 -16.72 -20.89 -21.43
N GLY A 41 -17.37 -19.74 -21.17
CA GLY A 41 -18.53 -19.66 -20.27
C GLY A 41 -18.47 -18.67 -19.10
N VAL A 42 -17.50 -17.75 -19.03
CA VAL A 42 -17.40 -16.80 -17.90
C VAL A 42 -17.64 -15.35 -18.34
N GLU A 43 -18.57 -14.66 -17.67
CA GLU A 43 -18.89 -13.25 -17.93
C GLU A 43 -17.70 -12.34 -17.62
N ALA A 44 -17.26 -11.60 -18.63
CA ALA A 44 -16.08 -10.75 -18.61
C ALA A 44 -16.49 -9.26 -18.59
N THR A 45 -15.97 -8.48 -17.64
CA THR A 45 -16.20 -7.02 -17.55
C THR A 45 -14.90 -6.25 -17.81
N PRO A 46 -14.89 -5.24 -18.71
CA PRO A 46 -13.67 -4.60 -19.21
C PRO A 46 -13.03 -3.61 -18.21
N MET A 47 -11.71 -3.70 -17.98
CA MET A 47 -10.96 -2.74 -17.16
C MET A 47 -9.75 -2.16 -17.91
N ASN A 48 -9.82 -0.86 -18.15
CA ASN A 48 -8.79 -0.05 -18.81
C ASN A 48 -7.70 0.34 -17.80
N VAL A 49 -6.45 -0.08 -18.02
CA VAL A 49 -5.31 0.37 -17.20
C VAL A 49 -4.15 0.82 -18.09
N ARG A 50 -3.94 2.13 -18.10
CA ARG A 50 -2.70 2.77 -18.53
C ARG A 50 -1.64 2.56 -17.44
N SER A 51 -0.55 1.87 -17.77
CA SER A 51 0.87 2.17 -17.43
C SER A 51 1.72 0.91 -17.65
N PRO A 52 2.93 1.01 -18.23
CA PRO A 52 3.74 -0.16 -18.56
C PRO A 52 4.34 -0.80 -17.30
N THR A 53 3.91 -2.01 -16.99
CA THR A 53 4.54 -2.85 -15.96
C THR A 53 5.92 -3.27 -16.44
N VAL A 54 6.94 -2.90 -15.67
CA VAL A 54 8.28 -3.49 -15.77
C VAL A 54 8.15 -4.94 -15.31
N THR A 55 8.35 -5.89 -16.22
CA THR A 55 8.46 -7.31 -15.88
C THR A 55 9.61 -7.49 -14.88
N PRO A 56 9.39 -8.07 -13.69
CA PRO A 56 10.49 -8.48 -12.83
C PRO A 56 11.29 -9.54 -13.58
N GLY A 57 12.56 -9.24 -13.86
CA GLY A 57 13.48 -10.24 -14.39
C GLY A 57 13.52 -11.46 -13.47
N MET A 58 13.53 -12.65 -14.05
CA MET A 58 13.83 -13.88 -13.30
C MET A 58 15.09 -13.63 -12.45
N PRO A 59 15.07 -13.91 -11.14
CA PRO A 59 16.26 -13.78 -10.32
C PRO A 59 17.35 -14.70 -10.88
N ASP A 60 18.55 -14.14 -11.02
CA ASP A 60 19.71 -14.83 -11.55
C ASP A 60 19.98 -16.09 -10.71
N ALA A 61 20.42 -17.19 -11.31
CA ALA A 61 20.60 -18.48 -10.61
C ALA A 61 21.58 -18.41 -9.41
N ARG A 62 22.32 -17.31 -9.27
CA ARG A 62 23.17 -17.00 -8.12
C ARG A 62 22.39 -16.57 -6.88
N GLU A 63 21.25 -15.91 -7.03
CA GLU A 63 20.43 -15.40 -5.92
C GLU A 63 19.74 -16.52 -5.13
N ILE A 64 19.52 -17.68 -5.77
CA ILE A 64 18.94 -18.87 -5.13
C ILE A 64 19.95 -19.54 -4.17
N LEU A 65 21.25 -19.40 -4.43
CA LEU A 65 22.31 -20.02 -3.63
C LEU A 65 22.71 -19.20 -2.40
N GLU A 66 22.32 -17.92 -2.35
CA GLU A 66 22.62 -17.00 -1.25
C GLU A 66 21.47 -16.85 -0.24
N ARG A 67 20.35 -17.56 -0.43
CA ARG A 67 19.26 -17.57 0.55
C ARG A 67 19.74 -18.21 1.85
N PRO A 68 19.64 -17.49 2.98
CA PRO A 68 19.98 -18.08 4.28
C PRO A 68 19.14 -19.33 4.50
N THR A 69 19.76 -20.35 5.08
CA THR A 69 19.04 -21.57 5.43
C THR A 69 17.97 -21.24 6.49
N PRO A 70 16.85 -21.98 6.54
CA PRO A 70 15.83 -21.78 7.59
C PRO A 70 16.39 -21.80 9.02
N ARG A 71 17.55 -22.44 9.23
CA ARG A 71 18.27 -22.48 10.50
C ARG A 71 19.01 -21.17 10.80
N GLU A 72 19.61 -20.54 9.80
CA GLU A 72 20.28 -19.24 9.93
C GLU A 72 19.26 -18.12 10.15
N GLU A 73 18.11 -18.16 9.46
CA GLU A 73 17.00 -17.22 9.69
C GLU A 73 16.44 -17.33 11.12
N ALA A 74 16.25 -18.55 11.63
CA ALA A 74 15.78 -18.77 12.99
C ALA A 74 16.80 -18.28 14.04
N GLN A 75 18.10 -18.49 13.80
CA GLN A 75 19.15 -18.00 14.70
C GLN A 75 19.27 -16.48 14.67
N ALA A 76 19.12 -15.85 13.50
CA ALA A 76 19.10 -14.39 13.38
C ALA A 76 17.88 -13.78 14.10
N ARG A 77 16.70 -14.38 13.97
CA ARG A 77 15.50 -13.96 14.72
C ARG A 77 15.70 -14.07 16.23
N GLU A 78 16.28 -15.17 16.70
CA GLU A 78 16.53 -15.37 18.14
C GLU A 78 17.59 -14.39 18.68
N GLN A 79 18.66 -14.14 17.94
CA GLN A 79 19.65 -13.13 18.32
C GLN A 79 19.02 -11.73 18.35
N ALA A 80 18.20 -11.39 17.35
CA ALA A 80 17.52 -10.11 17.30
C ALA A 80 16.55 -9.89 18.47
N ARG A 81 15.91 -10.95 18.97
CA ARG A 81 15.08 -10.87 20.18
C ARG A 81 15.85 -10.40 21.42
N THR A 82 17.09 -10.84 21.57
CA THR A 82 17.94 -10.49 22.73
C THR A 82 18.57 -9.11 22.65
N ALA A 83 18.70 -8.53 21.45
CA ALA A 83 19.40 -7.27 21.21
C ALA A 83 18.54 -6.01 21.41
N GLY A 84 17.23 -6.16 21.61
CA GLY A 84 16.28 -5.03 21.69
C GLY A 84 16.03 -4.36 20.33
N TYR A 85 15.26 -3.25 20.33
CA TYR A 85 14.86 -2.56 19.10
C TYR A 85 15.94 -1.61 18.56
N THR A 86 16.40 -1.88 17.35
CA THR A 86 17.36 -1.06 16.61
C THR A 86 16.67 0.14 15.97
N GLY A 87 15.47 -0.05 15.39
CA GLY A 87 14.76 1.01 14.65
C GLY A 87 13.24 0.97 14.77
N ILE A 88 12.63 2.13 14.64
CA ILE A 88 11.19 2.34 14.46
C ILE A 88 10.96 3.57 13.59
N SER A 89 10.06 3.48 12.61
CA SER A 89 9.71 4.61 11.73
C SER A 89 8.26 4.52 11.28
N ILE A 90 7.66 5.67 10.96
CA ILE A 90 6.34 5.73 10.32
C ILE A 90 6.52 5.44 8.82
N ALA A 91 5.89 4.38 8.32
CA ALA A 91 5.89 4.04 6.90
C ALA A 91 4.73 4.68 6.12
N SER A 92 3.61 4.95 6.79
CA SER A 92 2.47 5.68 6.23
C SER A 92 1.59 6.24 7.35
N PRO A 93 0.99 7.44 7.21
CA PRO A 93 1.33 8.46 6.21
C PRO A 93 2.82 8.85 6.31
N GLY A 94 3.46 9.02 5.15
CA GLY A 94 4.81 9.55 5.08
C GLY A 94 4.86 11.02 5.50
N ASP A 95 6.07 11.54 5.67
CA ASP A 95 6.25 12.95 6.02
C ASP A 95 5.74 13.87 4.89
N ASP A 96 5.03 14.92 5.29
CA ASP A 96 4.25 15.85 4.45
C ASP A 96 3.18 15.19 3.54
N ASP A 97 2.76 13.96 3.81
CA ASP A 97 1.74 13.29 3.00
C ASP A 97 0.36 13.95 3.10
N VAL A 98 -0.41 13.88 2.02
CA VAL A 98 -1.79 14.37 1.98
C VAL A 98 -2.77 13.21 1.98
N VAL A 99 -3.50 13.06 3.09
CA VAL A 99 -4.56 12.04 3.26
C VAL A 99 -5.92 12.66 2.94
N ARG A 100 -6.71 12.01 2.09
CA ARG A 100 -8.06 12.49 1.72
C ARG A 100 -9.12 11.47 2.15
N THR A 101 -10.01 11.88 3.04
CA THR A 101 -11.09 11.03 3.55
C THR A 101 -12.32 11.86 3.90
N ASN A 102 -13.50 11.27 3.79
CA ASN A 102 -14.76 11.85 4.27
C ASN A 102 -15.11 11.41 5.69
N LEU A 103 -14.55 10.29 6.16
CA LEU A 103 -14.88 9.65 7.45
C LEU A 103 -13.88 9.99 8.56
N GLY A 104 -12.79 10.69 8.26
CA GLY A 104 -11.73 10.98 9.24
C GLY A 104 -10.86 9.76 9.56
N GLU A 105 -10.92 8.71 8.74
CA GLU A 105 -10.09 7.51 8.88
C GLU A 105 -8.68 7.75 8.33
N VAL A 106 -7.66 7.49 9.13
CA VAL A 106 -6.24 7.54 8.74
C VAL A 106 -5.60 6.18 9.02
N ASN A 107 -5.12 5.51 7.98
CA ASN A 107 -4.39 4.25 8.11
C ASN A 107 -2.93 4.55 8.39
N VAL A 108 -2.45 4.10 9.56
CA VAL A 108 -1.07 4.27 10.01
C VAL A 108 -0.34 2.94 9.90
N SER A 109 0.82 2.94 9.24
CA SER A 109 1.72 1.80 9.16
C SER A 109 3.07 2.16 9.75
N VAL A 110 3.60 1.30 10.61
CA VAL A 110 4.87 1.49 11.31
C VAL A 110 5.83 0.38 10.88
N GLN A 111 7.08 0.75 10.61
CA GLN A 111 8.17 -0.20 10.40
C GLN A 111 8.95 -0.32 11.70
N VAL A 112 9.18 -1.56 12.15
CA VAL A 112 9.96 -1.87 13.36
C VAL A 112 11.07 -2.83 12.99
N ASP A 113 12.27 -2.59 13.52
CA ASP A 113 13.44 -3.45 13.36
C ASP A 113 14.07 -3.74 14.74
N PRO A 114 14.27 -5.03 15.10
CA PRO A 114 13.63 -6.23 14.52
C PRO A 114 12.11 -6.26 14.68
N GLU A 115 11.44 -7.32 14.20
CA GLU A 115 9.98 -7.46 14.30
C GLU A 115 9.44 -7.25 15.72
N LEU A 116 8.25 -6.65 15.84
CA LEU A 116 7.62 -6.36 17.13
C LEU A 116 7.43 -7.66 17.93
N GLN A 117 7.99 -7.71 19.13
CA GLN A 117 7.97 -8.86 20.02
C GLN A 117 6.68 -8.89 20.86
N SER A 118 5.54 -9.01 20.18
CA SER A 118 4.22 -9.06 20.83
C SER A 118 4.05 -10.28 21.73
N ASP A 119 4.79 -11.37 21.48
CA ASP A 119 4.89 -12.55 22.35
C ASP A 119 5.45 -12.24 23.74
N GLN A 120 6.22 -11.15 23.89
CA GLN A 120 6.73 -10.65 25.17
C GLN A 120 5.82 -9.56 25.78
N GLY A 121 4.67 -9.29 25.17
CA GLY A 121 3.75 -8.23 25.59
C GLY A 121 4.22 -6.82 25.19
N HIS A 122 5.11 -6.70 24.20
CA HIS A 122 5.47 -5.40 23.65
C HIS A 122 4.37 -4.86 22.73
N GLN A 123 4.10 -3.57 22.83
CA GLN A 123 3.04 -2.90 22.09
C GLN A 123 3.56 -1.66 21.37
N VAL A 124 2.87 -1.22 20.32
CA VAL A 124 3.09 0.07 19.67
C VAL A 124 1.99 1.03 20.10
N ARG A 125 2.40 2.23 20.52
CA ARG A 125 1.54 3.38 20.79
C ARG A 125 1.69 4.41 19.67
N ILE A 126 0.57 4.80 19.09
CA ILE A 126 0.49 5.89 18.12
C ILE A 126 0.09 7.17 18.86
N VAL A 127 0.90 8.21 18.69
CA VAL A 127 0.70 9.54 19.23
C VAL A 127 0.37 10.48 18.09
N LEU A 128 -0.80 11.10 18.14
CA LEU A 128 -1.29 12.11 17.20
C LEU A 128 -1.37 13.46 17.94
N ASP A 129 -0.68 14.49 17.45
CA ASP A 129 -0.65 15.84 18.05
C ASP A 129 -0.29 15.86 19.55
N GLY A 130 0.58 14.93 19.95
CA GLY A 130 1.01 14.76 21.35
C GLY A 130 0.03 13.98 22.23
N GLN A 131 -1.08 13.48 21.70
CA GLN A 131 -2.06 12.65 22.41
C GLN A 131 -2.03 11.21 21.92
N THR A 132 -2.19 10.25 22.84
CA THR A 132 -2.32 8.83 22.48
C THR A 132 -3.59 8.62 21.67
N ALA A 133 -3.44 8.21 20.41
CA ALA A 133 -4.55 7.95 19.50
C ALA A 133 -4.89 6.45 19.41
N ALA A 134 -3.89 5.57 19.45
CA ALA A 134 -4.09 4.12 19.43
C ALA A 134 -2.94 3.39 20.15
N VAL A 135 -3.23 2.19 20.66
CA VAL A 135 -2.24 1.27 21.24
C VAL A 135 -2.60 -0.15 20.83
N GLY A 136 -1.61 -0.98 20.51
CA GLY A 136 -1.85 -2.38 20.18
C GLY A 136 -0.59 -3.19 19.90
N GLU A 137 -0.78 -4.50 19.73
CA GLU A 137 0.28 -5.49 19.45
C GLU A 137 0.56 -5.65 17.95
N SER A 138 0.08 -4.72 17.12
CA SER A 138 0.29 -4.65 15.67
C SER A 138 1.15 -3.46 15.28
N THR A 139 1.63 -3.45 14.04
CA THR A 139 2.31 -2.28 13.43
C THR A 139 1.42 -1.52 12.45
N ARG A 140 0.14 -1.90 12.35
CA ARG A 140 -0.87 -1.26 11.51
C ARG A 140 -2.05 -0.84 12.38
N PHE A 141 -2.47 0.39 12.19
CA PHE A 141 -3.53 1.04 12.96
C PHE A 141 -4.45 1.80 12.03
N THR A 142 -5.70 1.96 12.44
CA THR A 142 -6.65 2.88 11.82
C THR A 142 -7.05 3.87 12.89
N LEU A 143 -6.73 5.15 12.68
CA LEU A 143 -7.20 6.24 13.52
C LEU A 143 -8.55 6.68 12.99
N GLU A 144 -9.54 6.74 13.86
CA GLU A 144 -10.89 7.16 13.54
C GLU A 144 -11.12 8.61 13.97
N GLU A 145 -12.09 9.28 13.35
CA GLU A 145 -12.54 10.63 13.73
C GLU A 145 -11.45 11.72 13.72
N VAL A 146 -10.38 11.54 12.92
CA VAL A 146 -9.32 12.55 12.79
C VAL A 146 -9.89 13.77 12.07
N THR A 147 -9.73 14.94 12.68
CA THR A 147 -10.24 16.21 12.12
C THR A 147 -9.45 16.62 10.89
N PRO A 148 -10.03 17.28 9.88
CA PRO A 148 -9.25 17.85 8.77
C PRO A 148 -8.26 18.91 9.25
N GLY A 149 -7.03 18.88 8.77
CA GLY A 149 -5.98 19.77 9.27
C GLY A 149 -4.57 19.24 9.00
N THR A 150 -3.59 19.88 9.63
CA THR A 150 -2.21 19.38 9.68
C THR A 150 -2.02 18.71 11.03
N HIS A 151 -1.44 17.52 11.02
CA HIS A 151 -1.24 16.70 12.20
C HIS A 151 0.18 16.20 12.28
N THR A 152 0.65 15.98 13.51
CA THR A 152 1.94 15.34 13.76
C THR A 152 1.75 13.94 14.31
N LEU A 153 2.52 12.99 13.80
CA LEU A 153 2.43 11.57 14.08
C LEU A 153 3.75 11.05 14.62
N ARG A 154 3.69 10.26 15.69
CA ARG A 154 4.84 9.57 16.28
C ARG A 154 4.43 8.18 16.74
N ALA A 155 5.31 7.21 16.57
CA ALA A 155 5.14 5.87 17.10
C ALA A 155 6.13 5.61 18.23
N GLU A 156 5.69 4.87 19.23
CA GLU A 156 6.47 4.47 20.39
C GLU A 156 6.30 2.98 20.64
N ILE A 157 7.38 2.27 20.94
CA ILE A 157 7.30 0.89 21.40
C ILE A 157 7.31 0.88 22.91
N LEU A 158 6.35 0.19 23.51
CA LEU A 158 6.18 0.01 24.95
C LEU A 158 6.51 -1.42 25.34
N ASP A 159 7.07 -1.60 26.53
CA ASP A 159 7.17 -2.92 27.17
C ASP A 159 5.86 -3.31 27.88
N SER A 160 5.84 -4.50 28.47
CA SER A 160 4.69 -5.01 29.24
C SER A 160 4.35 -4.22 30.51
N ASN A 161 5.15 -3.21 30.87
CA ASN A 161 4.94 -2.31 32.00
C ASN A 161 4.68 -0.86 31.52
N ASP A 162 4.26 -0.67 30.27
CA ASP A 162 4.00 0.63 29.63
C ASP A 162 5.22 1.56 29.55
N ARG A 163 6.45 1.03 29.67
CA ARG A 163 7.66 1.84 29.55
C ARG A 163 8.06 1.96 28.09
N THR A 164 8.30 3.17 27.63
CA THR A 164 8.78 3.44 26.27
C THR A 164 10.20 2.90 26.08
N LEU A 165 10.34 1.90 25.21
CA LEU A 165 11.61 1.30 24.81
C LEU A 165 12.29 2.06 23.67
N LYS A 166 11.50 2.58 22.72
CA LYS A 166 11.98 3.29 21.53
C LYS A 166 10.89 4.22 21.00
N THR A 167 11.31 5.26 20.31
CA THR A 167 10.43 6.28 19.72
C THR A 167 10.89 6.57 18.30
N SER A 168 9.93 6.75 17.38
CA SER A 168 10.22 7.16 16.01
C SER A 168 10.53 8.65 15.92
N GLU A 169 11.07 9.07 14.78
CA GLU A 169 10.98 10.47 14.38
C GLU A 169 9.51 10.89 14.22
N GLU A 170 9.25 12.18 14.36
CA GLU A 170 7.93 12.77 14.14
C GLU A 170 7.72 12.96 12.64
N SER A 171 6.53 12.60 12.14
CA SER A 171 6.11 12.77 10.75
C SER A 171 4.91 13.71 10.70
N THR A 172 4.88 14.64 9.76
CA THR A 172 3.75 15.55 9.57
C THR A 172 2.86 15.04 8.44
N PHE A 173 1.55 15.14 8.55
CA PHE A 173 0.64 14.87 7.43
C PHE A 173 -0.54 15.84 7.40
N HIS A 174 -1.17 15.94 6.24
CA HIS A 174 -2.31 16.84 6.01
C HIS A 174 -3.57 16.05 5.66
N LEU A 175 -4.60 16.16 6.51
CA LEU A 175 -5.90 15.56 6.28
C LEU A 175 -6.85 16.53 5.60
N LEU A 176 -7.39 16.15 4.44
CA LEU A 176 -8.39 16.92 3.70
C LEU A 176 -9.72 16.18 3.62
N ARG A 177 -10.83 16.92 3.73
CA ARG A 177 -12.16 16.38 3.46
C ARG A 177 -12.42 16.30 1.96
N THR A 178 -12.82 15.14 1.47
CA THR A 178 -13.30 14.98 0.10
C THR A 178 -14.71 15.56 -0.05
N THR A 179 -14.90 16.52 -0.96
CA THR A 179 -16.24 16.99 -1.36
C THR A 179 -16.65 16.34 -2.67
N VAL A 180 -17.77 15.61 -2.71
CA VAL A 180 -18.34 15.13 -3.97
C VAL A 180 -19.02 16.30 -4.67
N ARG A 181 -18.55 16.70 -5.85
CA ARG A 181 -19.26 17.66 -6.70
C ARG A 181 -20.35 16.92 -7.48
N GLN A 182 -21.61 17.15 -7.14
CA GLN A 182 -22.75 16.70 -7.95
C GLN A 182 -22.83 17.56 -9.22
N GLN A 183 -22.47 17.02 -10.38
CA GLN A 183 -22.83 17.63 -11.66
C GLN A 183 -24.30 17.34 -11.94
N THR A 184 -25.19 18.24 -11.55
CA THR A 184 -26.56 18.23 -12.06
C THR A 184 -26.51 18.54 -13.56
N ARG A 185 -26.72 17.53 -14.41
CA ARG A 185 -27.02 17.75 -15.83
C ARG A 185 -28.34 18.53 -15.91
N PRO A 186 -28.38 19.71 -16.54
CA PRO A 186 -29.66 20.37 -16.80
C PRO A 186 -30.44 19.50 -17.77
N GLY A 187 -31.64 19.07 -17.34
CA GLY A 187 -32.56 18.31 -18.19
C GLY A 187 -32.91 19.12 -19.44
N GLY A 188 -32.57 18.57 -20.61
CA GLY A 188 -33.07 19.05 -21.89
C GLY A 188 -34.55 18.69 -22.01
N ASN A 189 -35.37 19.71 -22.25
CA ASN A 189 -36.78 19.63 -22.58
C ASN A 189 -36.99 19.24 -24.06
#